data_AF-A0A357FY04-F1
#
_entry.id   AF-A0A357FY04-F1
#
_cell.length_a   1.000
_cell.length_b   1.000
_cell.length_c   1.000
_cell.angle_alpha   90.00
_cell.angle_beta   90.00
_cell.angle_gamma   90.00
#
_symmetry.space_group_name_H-M   'P 1'
#
loop_
_entity.id
_entity.type
_entity.pdbx_description
1 polymer ?
#
loop_
_entity_poly.entity_id
_entity_poly.type
_entity_poly.pdbx_seq_one_letter_code
_entity_poly.pdbx_strand_id
1 'polypeptide(L)'
;MTITPNLLIDHIAANQAQKEVTANAAFDALDKALCQQTSIALADANLTVTDAQMLGAMVLRFTGALTAIRTITIPTRNKLIVIENATTGGFALAVKTPAGVAINFNVGDRKLLYCDGT
;
A
#
# COMPACT_ATOMS: atom_id res chain seq x y z
N MET A 1 22.20 13.27 -14.33
CA MET A 1 21.31 12.14 -14.65
C MET A 1 20.20 12.17 -13.62
N THR A 2 18.94 12.01 -14.00
CA THR A 2 17.86 11.87 -13.00
C THR A 2 17.91 10.45 -12.44
N ILE A 3 17.42 10.26 -11.22
CA ILE A 3 17.48 8.99 -10.50
C ILE A 3 16.11 8.71 -9.87
N THR A 4 15.82 7.44 -9.55
CA THR A 4 14.60 7.10 -8.82
C THR A 4 14.62 7.72 -7.40
N PRO A 5 13.46 8.11 -6.83
CA PRO A 5 13.43 8.90 -5.61
C PRO A 5 13.99 8.23 -4.35
N ASN A 6 13.85 6.91 -4.20
CA ASN A 6 14.21 6.22 -2.94
C ASN A 6 15.43 5.31 -3.08
N LEU A 7 15.58 4.61 -4.20
CA LEU A 7 16.65 3.64 -4.46
C LEU A 7 17.84 4.23 -5.22
N LEU A 8 17.74 5.47 -5.69
CA LEU A 8 18.79 6.18 -6.41
C LEU A 8 19.26 5.44 -7.67
N ILE A 9 18.34 4.74 -8.34
CA ILE A 9 18.64 4.02 -9.59
C ILE A 9 18.75 5.05 -10.71
N ASP A 10 19.87 5.02 -11.44
CA ASP A 10 20.09 5.91 -12.58
C ASP A 10 19.03 5.71 -13.67
N HIS A 11 18.42 6.81 -14.08
CA HIS A 11 17.52 6.82 -15.23
C HIS A 11 18.29 6.67 -16.54
N ILE A 12 17.63 6.04 -17.51
CA ILE A 12 18.13 6.02 -18.88
C ILE A 12 18.21 7.47 -19.38
N ALA A 13 19.35 7.81 -20.01
CA ALA A 13 19.60 9.15 -20.52
C ALA A 13 18.51 9.59 -21.51
N ALA A 14 18.20 10.89 -21.50
CA ALA A 14 17.23 11.50 -22.41
C ALA A 14 17.64 11.35 -23.89
N ASN A 15 16.65 11.41 -24.79
CA ASN A 15 16.79 11.38 -26.24
C ASN A 15 17.24 10.01 -26.81
N GLN A 16 16.92 8.91 -26.12
CA GLN A 16 17.10 7.54 -26.59
C GLN A 16 15.84 7.03 -27.32
N ALA A 17 15.38 7.82 -28.30
CA ALA A 17 14.13 7.59 -29.05
C ALA A 17 12.85 7.58 -28.18
N GLN A 18 12.84 8.34 -27.07
CA GLN A 18 11.72 8.52 -26.13
C GLN A 18 11.30 7.29 -25.32
N LYS A 19 11.92 6.12 -25.56
CA LYS A 19 11.65 4.90 -24.77
C LYS A 19 12.07 5.07 -23.31
N GLU A 20 13.05 5.94 -23.05
CA GLU A 20 13.51 6.28 -21.71
C GLU A 20 12.40 6.89 -20.87
N VAL A 21 11.45 7.64 -21.47
CA VAL A 21 10.38 8.29 -20.71
C VAL A 21 9.49 7.21 -20.08
N THR A 22 9.04 6.26 -20.88
CA THR A 22 8.20 5.15 -20.43
C THR A 22 8.94 4.22 -19.47
N ALA A 23 10.22 3.93 -19.75
CA ALA A 23 11.02 3.05 -18.90
C ALA A 23 11.33 3.70 -17.54
N ASN A 24 11.73 4.97 -17.51
CA ASN A 24 12.03 5.69 -16.27
C ASN A 24 10.76 5.84 -15.41
N ALA A 25 9.60 6.09 -16.02
CA ALA A 25 8.33 6.09 -15.29
C ALA A 25 8.00 4.73 -14.64
N ALA A 26 8.36 3.61 -15.29
CA ALA A 26 8.21 2.28 -14.71
C ALA A 26 9.22 2.02 -13.57
N PHE A 27 10.45 2.55 -13.67
CA PHE A 27 11.43 2.47 -12.59
C PHE A 27 10.96 3.25 -11.36
N ASP A 28 10.44 4.46 -11.55
CA ASP A 28 9.85 5.26 -10.48
C ASP A 28 8.66 4.55 -9.83
N ALA A 29 7.83 3.87 -10.64
CA ALA A 29 6.69 3.11 -10.12
C ALA A 29 7.12 1.88 -9.29
N LEU A 30 8.16 1.18 -9.71
CA LEU A 30 8.73 0.04 -8.97
C LEU A 30 9.40 0.48 -7.67
N ASP A 31 10.19 1.55 -7.74
CA ASP A 31 10.82 2.21 -6.59
C ASP A 31 9.76 2.60 -5.55
N LYS A 32 8.70 3.26 -6.01
CA LYS A 32 7.56 3.61 -5.18
C LYS A 32 6.85 2.37 -4.59
N ALA A 33 6.61 1.35 -5.41
CA ALA A 33 5.90 0.15 -5.00
C ALA A 33 6.61 -0.61 -3.86
N LEU A 34 7.94 -0.51 -3.79
CA LEU A 34 8.78 -1.14 -2.77
C LEU A 34 9.05 -0.22 -1.56
N CYS A 35 9.31 1.07 -1.79
CA CYS A 35 9.86 1.94 -0.74
C CYS A 35 8.84 2.86 -0.07
N GLN A 36 7.71 3.15 -0.72
CA GLN A 36 6.78 4.16 -0.21
C GLN A 36 5.61 3.58 0.58
N GLN A 37 5.00 4.49 1.34
CA GLN A 37 3.76 4.30 2.06
C GLN A 37 2.61 5.02 1.35
N THR A 38 1.45 4.38 1.27
CA THR A 38 0.19 5.02 0.88
C THR A 38 -0.70 5.22 2.09
N SER A 39 -1.14 6.46 2.32
CA SER A 39 -2.11 6.79 3.37
C SER A 39 -3.53 6.73 2.81
N ILE A 40 -4.42 6.00 3.48
CA ILE A 40 -5.81 5.81 3.09
C ILE A 40 -6.70 6.32 4.24
N ALA A 41 -7.55 7.31 3.96
CA ALA A 41 -8.49 7.85 4.93
C ALA A 41 -9.79 7.02 4.91
N LEU A 42 -10.23 6.59 6.09
CA LEU A 42 -11.48 5.87 6.29
C LEU A 42 -12.60 6.85 6.65
N ALA A 43 -13.77 6.67 6.02
CA ALA A 43 -14.98 7.44 6.29
C ALA A 43 -15.86 6.79 7.39
N ASP A 44 -15.23 6.16 8.39
CA ASP A 44 -15.91 5.33 9.39
C ASP A 44 -16.84 4.27 8.77
N ALA A 45 -16.34 3.60 7.74
CA ALA A 45 -17.04 2.53 7.03
C ALA A 45 -16.05 1.42 6.63
N ASN A 46 -16.60 0.26 6.28
CA ASN A 46 -15.78 -0.81 5.69
C ASN A 46 -15.21 -0.33 4.36
N LEU A 47 -13.99 -0.76 4.05
CA LEU A 47 -13.29 -0.34 2.84
C LEU A 47 -12.70 -1.54 2.11
N THR A 48 -12.85 -1.56 0.80
CA THR A 48 -12.08 -2.44 -0.09
C THR A 48 -10.94 -1.65 -0.70
N VAL A 49 -9.71 -2.09 -0.44
CA VAL A 49 -8.50 -1.50 -1.04
C VAL A 49 -8.46 -1.88 -2.52
N THR A 50 -8.11 -0.93 -3.38
CA THR A 50 -7.96 -1.21 -4.82
C THR A 50 -6.61 -1.87 -5.12
N ASP A 51 -6.52 -2.59 -6.24
CA ASP A 51 -5.25 -3.16 -6.69
C ASP A 51 -4.15 -2.10 -6.83
N ALA A 52 -4.49 -0.92 -7.35
CA ALA A 52 -3.53 0.17 -7.52
C ALA A 52 -2.99 0.67 -6.18
N GLN A 53 -3.82 0.74 -5.14
CA GLN A 53 -3.39 1.11 -3.78
C GLN A 53 -2.49 0.04 -3.17
N MET A 54 -2.88 -1.23 -3.25
CA MET A 54 -2.11 -2.34 -2.69
C MET A 54 -0.77 -2.54 -3.41
N LEU A 55 -0.78 -2.55 -4.75
CA LEU A 55 0.42 -2.81 -5.55
C LEU A 55 1.33 -1.59 -5.64
N GLY A 56 0.79 -0.38 -5.53
CA GLY A 56 1.55 0.88 -5.65
C GLY A 56 2.37 1.30 -4.43
N ALA A 57 2.29 0.60 -3.29
CA ALA A 57 3.10 0.88 -2.10
C ALA A 57 3.29 -0.36 -1.24
N MET A 58 4.41 -0.44 -0.51
CA MET A 58 4.67 -1.56 0.40
C MET A 58 3.93 -1.37 1.72
N VAL A 59 3.73 -0.13 2.17
CA VAL A 59 3.06 0.18 3.44
C VAL A 59 1.69 0.81 3.17
N LEU A 60 0.64 0.24 3.75
CA LEU A 60 -0.71 0.77 3.75
C LEU A 60 -1.02 1.34 5.13
N ARG A 61 -1.13 2.67 5.22
CA ARG A 61 -1.47 3.37 6.46
C ARG A 61 -2.93 3.80 6.45
N PHE A 62 -3.73 3.24 7.33
CA PHE A 62 -5.12 3.62 7.50
C PHE A 62 -5.26 4.73 8.53
N THR A 63 -6.06 5.74 8.20
CA THR A 63 -6.29 6.94 9.02
C THR A 63 -7.77 7.27 9.08
N GLY A 64 -8.16 8.20 9.95
CA GLY A 64 -9.56 8.58 10.15
C GLY A 64 -10.02 8.30 11.58
N ALA A 65 -11.19 8.83 11.95
CA ALA A 65 -11.80 8.59 13.24
C ALA A 65 -12.86 7.50 13.10
N LEU A 66 -12.74 6.44 13.90
CA LEU A 66 -13.67 5.31 13.88
C LEU A 66 -14.60 5.36 15.10
N THR A 67 -15.84 4.93 14.90
CA THR A 67 -16.81 4.74 16.00
C THR A 67 -17.15 3.27 16.25
N ALA A 68 -16.61 2.38 15.41
CA ALA A 68 -16.73 0.93 15.52
C ALA A 68 -15.54 0.25 14.83
N ILE A 69 -15.39 -1.06 15.04
CA ILE A 69 -14.45 -1.88 14.27
C ILE A 69 -14.86 -1.86 12.79
N ARG A 70 -13.90 -1.60 11.90
CA ARG A 70 -14.12 -1.59 10.45
C ARG A 70 -13.33 -2.70 9.76
N THR A 71 -13.98 -3.32 8.78
CA THR A 71 -13.36 -4.34 7.96
C THR A 71 -12.66 -3.71 6.77
N ILE A 72 -11.38 -4.05 6.61
CA ILE A 72 -10.58 -3.70 5.45
C ILE A 72 -10.39 -4.94 4.60
N THR A 73 -10.93 -4.91 3.39
CA THR A 73 -10.77 -5.99 2.42
C THR A 73 -9.61 -5.68 1.49
N ILE A 74 -8.60 -6.56 1.47
CA ILE A 74 -7.41 -6.44 0.63
C ILE A 74 -7.52 -7.42 -0.55
N PRO A 75 -7.19 -7.01 -1.79
CA PRO A 75 -7.21 -7.91 -2.93
C PRO A 75 -6.30 -9.14 -2.76
N THR A 76 -6.68 -10.26 -3.35
CA THR A 76 -5.85 -11.49 -3.39
C THR A 76 -4.72 -11.34 -4.42
N ARG A 77 -3.69 -10.58 -4.06
CA ARG A 77 -2.50 -10.36 -4.89
C ARG A 77 -1.24 -10.73 -4.13
N ASN A 78 -0.38 -11.51 -4.78
CA ASN A 78 0.90 -11.92 -4.21
C ASN A 78 1.76 -10.68 -3.93
N LYS A 79 1.88 -10.32 -2.66
CA LYS A 79 2.67 -9.16 -2.25
C LYS A 79 3.00 -9.22 -0.77
N LEU A 80 4.23 -8.80 -0.45
CA LEU A 80 4.62 -8.42 0.90
C LEU A 80 4.10 -7.01 1.20
N ILE A 81 3.26 -6.88 2.21
CA ILE A 81 2.67 -5.59 2.61
C ILE A 81 2.85 -5.35 4.11
N VAL A 82 3.01 -4.10 4.49
CA VAL A 82 2.90 -3.66 5.88
C VAL A 82 1.58 -2.93 6.03
N ILE A 83 0.86 -3.24 7.10
CA ILE A 83 -0.38 -2.54 7.43
C ILE A 83 -0.20 -1.80 8.74
N GLU A 84 -0.54 -0.52 8.72
CA GLU A 84 -0.55 0.36 9.87
C GLU A 84 -1.97 0.85 10.16
N ASN A 85 -2.44 0.63 11.39
CA ASN A 85 -3.65 1.26 11.88
C ASN A 85 -3.29 2.57 12.62
N ALA A 86 -3.35 3.70 11.90
CA ALA A 86 -3.17 5.04 12.45
C ALA A 86 -4.51 5.79 12.59
N THR A 87 -5.60 5.06 12.84
CA THR A 87 -6.92 5.64 13.10
C THR A 87 -7.03 6.16 14.53
N THR A 88 -8.02 7.02 14.77
CA THR A 88 -8.42 7.49 16.10
C THR A 88 -9.79 6.90 16.47
N GLY A 89 -10.21 7.05 17.74
CA GLY A 89 -11.47 6.48 18.25
C GLY A 89 -11.31 5.16 18.99
N GLY A 90 -10.12 4.55 18.99
CA GLY A 90 -9.80 3.40 19.85
C GLY A 90 -10.25 2.05 19.31
N PHE A 91 -10.75 1.98 18.08
CA PHE A 91 -11.23 0.74 17.46
C PHE A 91 -10.15 0.06 16.60
N ALA A 92 -10.16 -1.27 16.62
CA ALA A 92 -9.30 -2.07 15.76
C ALA A 92 -9.78 -2.05 14.30
N LEU A 93 -8.84 -2.29 13.38
CA LEU A 93 -9.15 -2.64 11.99
C LEU A 93 -9.12 -4.15 11.83
N ALA A 94 -10.19 -4.71 11.27
CA ALA A 94 -10.29 -6.12 10.91
C ALA A 94 -9.89 -6.29 9.45
N VAL A 95 -8.64 -6.69 9.20
CA VAL A 95 -8.11 -6.78 7.84
C VAL A 95 -8.19 -8.20 7.32
N LYS A 96 -8.75 -8.41 6.13
CA LYS A 96 -8.86 -9.72 5.47
C LYS A 96 -8.75 -9.64 3.96
N THR A 97 -8.47 -10.76 3.31
CA THR A 97 -8.81 -10.95 1.89
C THR A 97 -10.31 -11.25 1.75
N PRO A 98 -10.94 -11.19 0.56
CA PRO A 98 -12.38 -11.47 0.40
C PRO A 98 -12.82 -12.78 1.06
N ALA A 99 -12.05 -13.86 0.86
CA ALA A 99 -12.32 -15.19 1.43
C ALA A 99 -11.59 -15.46 2.77
N GLY A 100 -10.59 -14.64 3.11
CA GLY A 100 -9.73 -14.88 4.27
C GLY A 100 -10.35 -14.58 5.63
N VAL A 101 -9.64 -15.02 6.67
CA VAL A 101 -9.93 -14.70 8.07
C VAL A 101 -9.38 -13.32 8.41
N ALA A 102 -10.13 -12.55 9.20
CA ALA A 102 -9.69 -11.24 9.62
C ALA A 102 -8.57 -11.30 10.65
N ILE A 103 -7.54 -10.49 10.43
CA ILE A 103 -6.49 -10.19 11.39
C ILE A 103 -6.79 -8.82 11.98
N ASN A 104 -6.83 -8.74 13.30
CA ASN A 104 -7.08 -7.47 13.99
C ASN A 104 -5.79 -6.65 14.15
N PHE A 105 -5.91 -5.36 13.90
CA PHE A 105 -4.88 -4.35 14.10
C PHE A 105 -5.41 -3.31 15.08
N ASN A 106 -4.91 -3.32 16.30
CA ASN A 106 -5.25 -2.30 17.29
C ASN A 106 -4.73 -0.93 16.85
N VAL A 107 -5.26 0.14 17.44
CA VAL A 107 -4.74 1.49 17.15
C VAL A 107 -3.25 1.55 17.47
N GLY A 108 -2.45 2.00 16.50
CA GLY A 108 -1.00 2.05 16.57
C GLY A 108 -0.27 0.79 16.10
N ASP A 109 -0.97 -0.34 15.88
CA ASP A 109 -0.35 -1.57 15.39
C ASP A 109 0.21 -1.38 13.97
N ARG A 110 1.40 -1.94 13.77
CA ARG A 110 2.01 -2.16 12.45
C ARG A 110 2.45 -3.60 12.34
N LYS A 111 1.96 -4.31 11.32
CA LYS A 111 2.36 -5.71 11.08
C LYS A 111 2.76 -5.91 9.63
N LEU A 112 3.83 -6.68 9.44
CA LEU A 112 4.24 -7.19 8.14
C LEU A 112 3.40 -8.42 7.83
N LEU A 113 2.78 -8.44 6.67
CA LEU A 113 1.95 -9.53 6.18
C LEU A 113 2.42 -9.92 4.78
N TYR A 114 2.35 -11.22 4.50
CA TYR A 114 2.53 -11.73 3.16
C TYR A 114 1.17 -12.22 2.66
N CYS A 115 0.68 -11.61 1.58
CA CYS A 115 -0.47 -12.13 0.85
C CYS A 115 0.05 -13.09 -0.22
N ASP A 116 -0.42 -14.35 -0.20
CA ASP A 116 0.04 -15.42 -1.08
C ASP A 116 -0.76 -15.54 -2.39
N GLY A 117 -1.75 -14.65 -2.57
CA GLY A 117 -2.64 -14.65 -3.74
C GLY A 117 -3.93 -15.42 -3.57
N THR A 118 -4.19 -15.98 -2.38
CA THR A 118 -5.42 -16.73 -2.08
C THR A 118 -6.21 -16.17 -0.89
#